data_AF-E8X4N9-F1
#
_entry.id   AF-E8X4N9-F1
#
_cell.length_a   1.000
_cell.length_b   1.000
_cell.length_c   1.000
_cell.angle_alpha   90.00
_cell.angle_beta   90.00
_cell.angle_gamma   90.00
#
_symmetry.space_group_name_H-M   'P 1'
#
loop_
_entity.id
_entity.type
_entity.pdbx_description
1 polymer ?
#
loop_
_entity_poly.entity_id
_entity_poly.type
_entity_poly.pdbx_seq_one_letter_code
_entity_poly.pdbx_strand_id
1 'polypeptide(L)'
;MKAFQQYWTFSAIRGAMTILASCFILALPLTTSSMLSLPVLVALAIDCLATYTIFDGAVMILLERLMPTRATNRRILYGQAGIALVLGTTFYLFGYGMLNQSWLLWIVAAQAAMAAGAEFLIARNTHQEYGCLSCYSTSMVLGLCAVFLPFANGLNATDTSYVLAAYVGLYGASELFLGGRMLFAEYRSEHPAAVASEAWKVAMLEPEAAPLLPLAARRICSNCVECPADSLCHDNSLSGQVGMVLAERRPAIVVSTRVVASLSKQPHPVAA
;
A
#
# COMPACT_ATOMS: atom_id res chain seq x y z
N MET A 1 -3.13 2.66 -12.25
CA MET A 1 -4.32 2.35 -11.43
C MET A 1 -3.84 2.25 -9.99
N LYS A 2 -4.32 3.13 -9.08
CA LYS A 2 -3.86 3.21 -7.68
C LYS A 2 -4.67 2.32 -6.73
N ALA A 3 -5.07 1.14 -7.20
CA ALA A 3 -6.10 0.36 -6.52
C ALA A 3 -5.70 -0.07 -5.09
N PHE A 4 -4.40 -0.24 -4.82
CA PHE A 4 -3.89 -0.69 -3.52
C PHE A 4 -2.90 0.26 -2.84
N GLN A 5 -2.60 1.43 -3.43
CA GLN A 5 -1.60 2.37 -2.88
C GLN A 5 -1.89 2.78 -1.43
N GLN A 6 -3.17 3.01 -1.11
CA GLN A 6 -3.59 3.39 0.24
C GLN A 6 -3.40 2.23 1.23
N TYR A 7 -3.68 0.99 0.81
CA TYR A 7 -3.46 -0.19 1.62
C TYR A 7 -1.97 -0.41 1.91
N TRP A 8 -1.12 -0.34 0.89
CA TRP A 8 0.32 -0.55 1.06
C TRP A 8 1.00 0.56 1.86
N THR A 9 0.56 1.81 1.69
CA THR A 9 0.99 2.93 2.56
C THR A 9 0.62 2.65 4.00
N PHE A 10 -0.62 2.20 4.24
CA PHE A 10 -1.06 1.90 5.59
C PHE A 10 -0.33 0.70 6.20
N SER A 11 -0.12 -0.36 5.43
CA SER A 11 0.67 -1.54 5.83
C SER A 11 2.11 -1.16 6.17
N ALA A 12 2.75 -0.28 5.40
CA ALA A 12 4.09 0.22 5.71
C ALA A 12 4.13 1.04 7.02
N ILE A 13 3.15 1.93 7.24
CA ILE A 13 3.03 2.68 8.49
C ILE A 13 2.81 1.73 9.68
N ARG A 14 1.94 0.73 9.51
CA ARG A 14 1.69 -0.31 10.51
C ARG A 14 2.96 -1.07 10.87
N GLY A 15 3.72 -1.50 9.86
CA GLY A 15 5.01 -2.15 10.02
C GLY A 15 6.02 -1.30 10.80
N ALA A 16 6.13 0.00 10.46
CA ALA A 16 6.99 0.93 11.18
C ALA A 16 6.60 1.09 12.67
N MET A 17 5.30 1.24 12.94
CA MET A 17 4.78 1.33 14.32
C MET A 17 5.07 0.06 15.13
N THR A 18 4.94 -1.12 14.53
CA THR A 18 5.28 -2.39 15.20
C THR A 18 6.77 -2.53 15.47
N ILE A 19 7.64 -2.07 14.58
CA ILE A 19 9.09 -2.05 14.85
C ILE A 19 9.39 -1.14 16.04
N LEU A 20 8.78 0.04 16.12
CA LEU A 20 8.92 0.94 17.27
C LEU A 20 8.43 0.28 18.56
N ALA A 21 7.29 -0.42 18.53
CA ALA A 21 6.77 -1.17 19.66
C ALA A 21 7.74 -2.29 20.09
N SER A 22 8.31 -3.04 19.13
CA SER A 22 9.34 -4.05 19.40
C SER A 22 10.57 -3.45 20.08
N CYS A 23 11.07 -2.32 19.59
CA CYS A 23 12.20 -1.61 20.21
C CYS A 23 11.87 -1.18 21.64
N PHE A 24 10.63 -0.73 21.89
CA PHE A 24 10.18 -0.37 23.22
C PHE A 24 10.17 -1.60 24.15
N ILE A 25 9.64 -2.74 23.70
CA ILE A 25 9.65 -4.00 24.46
C ILE A 25 11.08 -4.44 24.81
N LEU A 26 12.02 -4.34 23.85
CA LEU A 26 13.44 -4.66 24.09
C LEU A 26 14.12 -3.71 25.09
N ALA A 27 13.67 -2.46 25.16
CA ALA A 27 14.21 -1.48 26.10
C ALA A 27 13.70 -1.68 27.55
N LEU A 28 12.58 -2.40 27.74
CA LEU A 28 12.02 -2.68 29.07
C LEU A 28 13.05 -3.34 30.02
N PRO A 29 13.65 -4.50 29.69
CA PRO A 29 14.56 -5.18 30.61
C PRO A 29 15.80 -4.35 30.98
N LEU A 30 16.26 -3.47 30.09
CA LEU A 30 17.41 -2.58 30.32
C LEU A 30 17.08 -1.47 31.34
N THR A 31 15.85 -0.95 31.29
CA THR A 31 15.39 0.16 32.14
C THR A 31 14.86 -0.30 33.51
N THR A 32 14.47 -1.57 33.62
CA THR A 32 13.94 -2.16 34.87
C THR A 32 14.99 -2.63 35.87
N SER A 33 16.28 -2.36 35.62
CA SER A 33 17.33 -2.56 36.63
C SER A 33 17.06 -1.81 37.95
N SER A 34 16.14 -0.83 37.93
CA SER A 34 15.50 -0.25 39.11
C SER A 34 14.21 -1.02 39.46
N MET A 35 14.25 -1.90 40.46
CA MET A 35 13.18 -2.86 40.80
C MET A 35 11.76 -2.27 41.02
N LEU A 36 11.61 -0.97 41.26
CA LEU A 36 10.30 -0.35 41.46
C LEU A 36 9.48 -0.14 40.17
N SER A 37 10.10 -0.07 38.99
CA SER A 37 9.40 0.33 37.76
C SER A 37 8.85 -0.84 36.93
N LEU A 38 9.24 -2.08 37.23
CA LEU A 38 8.93 -3.26 36.42
C LEU A 38 7.43 -3.52 36.21
N PRO A 39 6.55 -3.52 37.24
CA PRO A 39 5.12 -3.74 37.01
C PRO A 39 4.46 -2.60 36.23
N VAL A 40 4.91 -1.36 36.43
CA VAL A 40 4.39 -0.18 35.70
C VAL A 40 4.79 -0.25 34.22
N LEU A 41 6.03 -0.65 33.93
CA LEU A 41 6.53 -0.78 32.57
C LEU A 41 5.82 -1.90 31.80
N VAL A 42 5.55 -3.03 32.46
CA VAL A 42 4.80 -4.15 31.87
C VAL A 42 3.36 -3.75 31.59
N ALA A 43 2.69 -3.06 32.53
CA ALA A 43 1.35 -2.54 32.32
C ALA A 43 1.30 -1.57 31.12
N LEU A 44 2.26 -0.65 31.04
CA LEU A 44 2.35 0.31 29.94
C LEU A 44 2.63 -0.37 28.58
N ALA A 45 3.42 -1.43 28.56
CA ALA A 45 3.66 -2.23 27.35
C ALA A 45 2.39 -2.98 26.90
N ILE A 46 1.63 -3.55 27.84
CA ILE A 46 0.34 -4.19 27.57
C ILE A 46 -0.67 -3.15 27.07
N ASP A 47 -0.74 -1.98 27.69
CA ASP A 47 -1.60 -0.87 27.27
C ASP A 47 -1.23 -0.37 25.86
N CYS A 48 0.06 -0.23 25.55
CA CYS A 48 0.52 0.11 24.20
C CYS A 48 0.13 -0.95 23.18
N LEU A 49 0.24 -2.24 23.52
CA LEU A 49 -0.16 -3.32 22.62
C LEU A 49 -1.69 -3.38 22.44
N ALA A 50 -2.45 -3.16 23.52
CA ALA A 50 -3.90 -3.09 23.51
C ALA A 50 -4.41 -1.91 22.68
N THR A 51 -3.87 -0.71 22.91
CA THR A 51 -4.20 0.47 22.10
C THR A 51 -3.82 0.29 20.64
N TYR A 52 -2.66 -0.32 20.35
CA TYR A 52 -2.26 -0.63 18.98
C TYR A 52 -3.23 -1.61 18.30
N THR A 53 -3.64 -2.68 18.96
CA THR A 53 -4.58 -3.67 18.38
C THR A 53 -5.98 -3.09 18.16
N ILE A 54 -6.45 -2.23 19.07
CA ILE A 54 -7.71 -1.48 18.87
C ILE A 54 -7.57 -0.52 17.69
N PHE A 55 -6.44 0.19 17.60
CA PHE A 55 -6.18 1.12 16.51
C PHE A 55 -6.11 0.38 15.17
N ASP A 56 -5.43 -0.77 15.11
CA ASP A 56 -5.37 -1.61 13.90
C ASP A 56 -6.78 -2.07 13.47
N GLY A 57 -7.61 -2.51 14.42
CA GLY A 57 -9.01 -2.84 14.16
C GLY A 57 -9.82 -1.65 13.63
N ALA A 58 -9.65 -0.47 14.24
CA ALA A 58 -10.32 0.75 13.80
C ALA A 58 -9.87 1.18 12.39
N VAL A 59 -8.58 1.04 12.08
CA VAL A 59 -8.11 1.37 10.74
C VAL A 59 -8.58 0.34 9.72
N MET A 60 -8.67 -0.96 10.04
CA MET A 60 -9.27 -1.93 9.12
C MET A 60 -10.70 -1.57 8.72
N ILE A 61 -11.49 -1.03 9.66
CA ILE A 61 -12.84 -0.49 9.38
C ILE A 61 -12.76 0.73 8.46
N LEU A 62 -11.81 1.64 8.69
CA LEU A 62 -11.61 2.81 7.84
C LEU A 62 -11.17 2.41 6.42
N LEU A 63 -10.28 1.42 6.32
CA LEU A 63 -9.72 0.94 5.08
C LEU A 63 -10.78 0.32 4.16
N GLU A 64 -11.80 -0.28 4.75
CA GLU A 64 -12.94 -0.82 4.00
C GLU A 64 -13.68 0.27 3.21
N ARG A 65 -13.77 1.50 3.73
CA ARG A 65 -14.37 2.63 3.01
C ARG A 65 -13.51 3.12 1.84
N LEU A 66 -12.22 2.85 1.90
CA LEU A 66 -11.21 3.35 0.98
C LEU A 66 -10.87 2.33 -0.12
N MET A 67 -11.02 1.03 0.14
CA MET A 67 -10.74 -0.02 -0.83
C MET A 67 -11.86 -0.18 -1.88
N PRO A 68 -11.50 -0.49 -3.15
CA PRO A 68 -12.47 -0.78 -4.19
C PRO A 68 -13.24 -2.07 -3.86
N THR A 69 -14.56 -2.03 -4.02
CA THR A 69 -15.54 -3.08 -3.66
C THR A 69 -15.29 -4.46 -4.26
N ARG A 70 -14.43 -4.57 -5.29
CA ARG A 70 -14.09 -5.84 -5.94
C ARG A 70 -12.93 -6.59 -5.27
N ALA A 71 -12.08 -5.91 -4.51
CA ALA A 71 -10.82 -6.49 -4.05
C ALA A 71 -10.93 -7.28 -2.74
N THR A 72 -12.01 -7.12 -1.97
CA THR A 72 -12.09 -7.76 -0.64
C THR A 72 -13.53 -8.04 -0.22
N ASN A 73 -13.75 -9.24 0.32
CA ASN A 73 -15.04 -9.64 0.86
C ASN A 73 -15.24 -8.92 2.21
N ARG A 74 -16.07 -7.87 2.22
CA ARG A 74 -16.30 -6.97 3.38
C ARG A 74 -16.49 -7.71 4.71
N ARG A 75 -17.18 -8.86 4.68
CA ARG A 75 -17.44 -9.68 5.87
C ARG A 75 -16.17 -10.13 6.58
N ILE A 76 -15.10 -10.42 5.83
CA ILE A 76 -13.84 -10.90 6.38
C ILE A 76 -13.10 -9.75 7.09
N LEU A 77 -13.06 -8.57 6.47
CA LEU A 77 -12.47 -7.36 7.07
C LEU A 77 -13.20 -6.97 8.36
N TYR A 78 -14.54 -7.00 8.39
CA TYR A 78 -15.31 -6.74 9.60
C TYR A 78 -15.09 -7.79 10.68
N GLY A 79 -15.00 -9.07 10.29
CA GLY A 79 -14.67 -10.15 11.21
C GLY A 79 -13.31 -9.91 11.86
N GLN A 80 -12.30 -9.57 11.06
CA GLN A 80 -10.96 -9.27 11.56
C GLN A 80 -10.92 -8.03 12.45
N ALA A 81 -11.61 -6.95 12.06
CA ALA A 81 -11.70 -5.74 12.89
C ALA A 81 -12.39 -6.01 14.23
N GLY A 82 -13.50 -6.76 14.23
CA GLY A 82 -14.22 -7.16 15.44
C GLY A 82 -13.34 -8.03 16.34
N ILE A 83 -12.63 -8.99 15.76
CA ILE A 83 -11.67 -9.83 16.47
C ILE A 83 -10.54 -9.01 17.07
N ALA A 84 -9.96 -8.06 16.32
CA ALA A 84 -8.89 -7.19 16.81
C ALA A 84 -9.35 -6.34 18.01
N LEU A 85 -10.58 -5.82 17.96
CA LEU A 85 -11.18 -5.11 19.09
C LEU A 85 -11.39 -6.02 20.31
N VAL A 86 -11.87 -7.25 20.10
CA VAL A 86 -12.06 -8.23 21.19
C VAL A 86 -10.71 -8.59 21.81
N LEU A 87 -9.68 -8.82 21.01
CA LEU A 87 -8.33 -9.11 21.47
C LEU A 87 -7.72 -7.93 22.23
N GLY A 88 -7.84 -6.71 21.71
CA GLY A 88 -7.37 -5.50 22.39
C GLY A 88 -8.06 -5.27 23.74
N THR A 89 -9.37 -5.48 23.79
CA THR A 89 -10.13 -5.43 25.06
C THR A 89 -9.66 -6.53 26.03
N THR A 90 -9.37 -7.72 25.51
CA THR A 90 -8.87 -8.83 26.30
C THR A 90 -7.49 -8.51 26.89
N PHE A 91 -6.58 -7.87 26.13
CA PHE A 91 -5.29 -7.41 26.64
C PHE A 91 -5.43 -6.40 27.79
N TYR A 92 -6.39 -5.48 27.73
CA TYR A 92 -6.69 -4.61 28.86
C TYR A 92 -7.04 -5.39 30.13
N LEU A 93 -7.87 -6.43 30.02
CA LEU A 93 -8.22 -7.29 31.16
C LEU A 93 -7.00 -8.01 31.78
N PHE A 94 -5.98 -8.33 30.97
CA PHE A 94 -4.70 -8.84 31.49
C PHE A 94 -3.91 -7.77 32.25
N GLY A 95 -3.87 -6.53 31.74
CA GLY A 95 -3.19 -5.42 32.41
C GLY A 95 -3.72 -5.15 33.83
N TYR A 96 -5.03 -5.35 34.03
CA TYR A 96 -5.68 -5.22 35.35
C TYR A 96 -5.55 -6.47 36.25
N GLY A 97 -4.79 -7.48 35.86
CA GLY A 97 -4.54 -8.68 36.66
C GLY A 97 -5.73 -9.64 36.79
N MET A 98 -6.75 -9.51 35.92
CA MET A 98 -7.93 -10.39 35.96
C MET A 98 -7.69 -11.77 35.33
N LEU A 99 -6.63 -11.90 34.52
CA LEU A 99 -6.32 -13.13 33.78
C LEU A 99 -4.88 -13.59 34.04
N ASN A 100 -4.68 -14.90 34.08
CA ASN A 100 -3.40 -15.52 34.42
C ASN A 100 -2.40 -15.38 33.26
N GLN A 101 -1.16 -14.92 33.52
CA GLN A 101 -0.16 -14.59 32.49
C GLN A 101 0.08 -15.71 31.46
N SER A 102 -0.12 -16.98 31.85
CA SER A 102 -0.02 -18.14 30.96
C SER A 102 -0.93 -18.09 29.73
N TRP A 103 -2.06 -17.37 29.81
CA TRP A 103 -2.99 -17.21 28.69
C TRP A 103 -2.55 -16.13 27.68
N LEU A 104 -1.65 -15.22 28.06
CA LEU A 104 -1.23 -14.12 27.21
C LEU A 104 -0.61 -14.63 25.91
N LEU A 105 0.29 -15.61 25.98
CA LEU A 105 0.95 -16.18 24.80
C LEU A 105 -0.01 -16.92 23.88
N TRP A 106 -1.02 -17.60 24.42
CA TRP A 106 -2.06 -18.25 23.63
C TRP A 106 -2.91 -17.24 22.87
N ILE A 107 -3.23 -16.11 23.48
CA ILE A 107 -4.02 -15.05 22.85
C ILE A 107 -3.20 -14.34 21.77
N VAL A 108 -1.92 -14.06 22.03
CA VAL A 108 -1.01 -13.51 21.01
C VAL A 108 -0.83 -14.50 19.85
N ALA A 109 -0.72 -15.80 20.13
CA ALA A 109 -0.65 -16.83 19.09
C ALA A 109 -1.93 -16.91 18.25
N ALA A 110 -3.10 -16.84 18.90
CA ALA A 110 -4.38 -16.78 18.20
C ALA A 110 -4.49 -15.52 17.33
N GLN A 111 -4.07 -14.35 17.84
CA GLN A 111 -3.98 -13.12 17.05
C GLN A 111 -3.06 -13.29 15.84
N ALA A 112 -1.88 -13.86 16.03
CA ALA A 112 -0.92 -14.11 14.95
C ALA A 112 -1.51 -15.04 13.88
N ALA A 113 -2.22 -16.10 14.27
CA ALA A 113 -2.88 -17.01 13.33
C ALA A 113 -3.97 -16.31 12.50
N MET A 114 -4.75 -15.44 13.14
CA MET A 114 -5.81 -14.69 12.45
C MET A 114 -5.22 -13.63 11.51
N ALA A 115 -4.17 -12.93 11.94
CA ALA A 115 -3.41 -12.02 11.09
C ALA A 115 -2.80 -12.77 9.88
N ALA A 116 -2.24 -13.96 10.10
CA ALA A 116 -1.68 -14.79 9.03
C ALA A 116 -2.75 -15.15 7.98
N GLY A 117 -3.96 -15.52 8.43
CA GLY A 117 -5.08 -15.83 7.55
C GLY A 117 -5.58 -14.63 6.75
N ALA A 118 -5.63 -13.45 7.38
CA ALA A 118 -5.99 -12.21 6.70
C ALA A 118 -4.96 -11.81 5.63
N GLU A 119 -3.68 -11.79 6.01
CA GLU A 119 -2.58 -11.49 5.10
C GLU A 119 -2.51 -12.53 3.96
N PHE A 120 -2.83 -13.80 4.22
CA PHE A 120 -2.91 -14.82 3.17
C PHE A 120 -3.98 -14.49 2.11
N LEU A 121 -5.16 -14.02 2.54
CA LEU A 121 -6.24 -13.65 1.62
C LEU A 121 -5.87 -12.42 0.78
N ILE A 122 -5.24 -11.43 1.40
CA ILE A 122 -4.76 -10.24 0.69
C ILE A 122 -3.63 -10.61 -0.27
N ALA A 123 -2.69 -11.46 0.17
CA ALA A 123 -1.63 -12.01 -0.66
C ALA A 123 -2.17 -12.78 -1.86
N ARG A 124 -3.24 -13.57 -1.68
CA ARG A 124 -3.91 -14.28 -2.78
C ARG A 124 -4.51 -13.32 -3.80
N ASN A 125 -5.25 -12.31 -3.34
CA ASN A 125 -5.89 -11.36 -4.25
C ASN A 125 -4.86 -10.50 -5.00
N THR A 126 -3.80 -10.06 -4.31
CA THR A 126 -2.70 -9.30 -4.92
C THR A 126 -1.86 -10.17 -5.85
N HIS A 127 -1.69 -11.45 -5.56
CA HIS A 127 -1.03 -12.40 -6.45
C HIS A 127 -1.81 -12.61 -7.76
N GLN A 128 -3.15 -12.66 -7.70
CA GLN A 128 -3.97 -12.77 -8.91
C GLN A 128 -3.84 -11.55 -9.83
N GLU A 129 -3.63 -10.36 -9.26
CA GLU A 129 -3.49 -9.11 -10.02
C GLU A 129 -2.05 -8.88 -10.54
N TYR A 130 -1.03 -9.14 -9.70
CA TYR A 130 0.36 -8.78 -9.98
C TYR A 130 1.29 -9.98 -10.23
N GLY A 131 0.84 -11.22 -10.04
CA GLY A 131 1.65 -12.43 -10.23
C GLY A 131 2.81 -12.60 -9.24
N CYS A 132 2.88 -11.80 -8.18
CA CYS A 132 4.05 -11.77 -7.29
C CYS A 132 3.91 -12.77 -6.14
N LEU A 133 4.85 -13.70 -5.98
CA LEU A 133 4.84 -14.65 -4.85
C LEU A 133 5.34 -14.02 -3.53
N SER A 134 6.04 -12.89 -3.59
CA SER A 134 6.56 -12.23 -2.38
C SER A 134 5.46 -11.75 -1.44
N CYS A 135 4.20 -11.65 -1.91
CA CYS A 135 3.06 -11.28 -1.07
C CYS A 135 2.81 -12.26 0.07
N TYR A 136 3.21 -13.52 -0.07
CA TYR A 136 2.94 -14.55 0.94
C TYR A 136 3.96 -14.55 2.10
N SER A 137 5.05 -13.76 2.02
CA SER A 137 6.10 -13.80 3.04
C SER A 137 5.61 -13.37 4.42
N THR A 138 4.79 -12.32 4.50
CA THR A 138 4.20 -11.83 5.76
C THR A 138 3.30 -12.88 6.40
N SER A 139 2.42 -13.50 5.61
CA SER A 139 1.54 -14.58 6.06
C SER A 139 2.32 -15.80 6.56
N MET A 140 3.40 -16.19 5.87
CA MET A 140 4.26 -17.29 6.31
C MET A 140 4.97 -16.99 7.63
N VAL A 141 5.53 -15.79 7.77
CA VAL A 141 6.20 -15.36 9.02
C VAL A 141 5.22 -15.39 10.19
N LEU A 142 4.03 -14.80 10.01
CA LEU A 142 2.97 -14.82 11.02
C LEU A 142 2.49 -16.23 11.36
N GLY A 143 2.30 -17.09 10.36
CA GLY A 143 1.90 -18.47 10.55
C GLY A 143 2.92 -19.28 11.35
N LEU A 144 4.21 -19.11 11.06
CA LEU A 144 5.29 -19.71 11.85
C LEU A 144 5.27 -19.18 13.28
N CYS A 145 5.19 -17.86 13.48
CA CYS A 145 5.12 -17.29 14.81
C CYS A 145 3.91 -17.79 15.62
N ALA A 146 2.74 -17.93 15.00
CA ALA A 146 1.54 -18.46 15.65
C ALA A 146 1.74 -19.90 16.16
N VAL A 147 2.51 -20.72 15.45
CA VAL A 147 2.83 -22.08 15.87
C VAL A 147 3.88 -22.09 16.97
N PHE A 148 4.89 -21.22 16.91
CA PHE A 148 6.02 -21.23 17.87
C PHE A 148 5.73 -20.50 19.19
N LEU A 149 4.91 -19.45 19.18
CA LEU A 149 4.60 -18.63 20.37
C LEU A 149 4.08 -19.43 21.59
N PRO A 150 3.17 -20.41 21.44
CA PRO A 150 2.69 -21.20 22.58
C PRO A 150 3.79 -22.00 23.29
N PHE A 151 4.83 -22.41 22.57
CA PHE A 151 5.95 -23.16 23.14
C PHE A 151 6.85 -22.29 24.04
N ALA A 152 6.73 -20.97 23.96
CA ALA A 152 7.46 -20.04 24.82
C ALA A 152 6.90 -19.97 26.25
N ASN A 153 5.74 -20.59 26.54
CA ASN A 153 5.08 -20.53 27.84
C ASN A 153 5.87 -21.19 28.99
N GLY A 154 6.90 -21.98 28.68
CA GLY A 154 7.82 -22.57 29.67
C GLY A 154 9.06 -21.72 29.98
N LEU A 155 9.22 -20.56 29.33
CA LEU A 155 10.41 -19.72 29.48
C LEU A 155 10.28 -18.74 30.64
N ASN A 156 11.43 -18.20 31.09
CA ASN A 156 11.43 -17.12 32.08
C ASN A 156 10.74 -15.86 31.53
N ALA A 157 10.31 -14.96 32.42
CA ALA A 157 9.65 -13.71 32.03
C ALA A 157 10.50 -12.86 31.07
N THR A 158 11.81 -12.80 31.31
CA THR A 158 12.76 -12.08 30.45
C THR A 158 12.83 -12.71 29.05
N ASP A 159 12.97 -14.02 28.96
CA ASP A 159 13.03 -14.75 27.68
C ASP A 159 11.72 -14.62 26.91
N THR A 160 10.59 -14.67 27.62
CA THR A 160 9.25 -14.45 27.05
C THR A 160 9.15 -13.06 26.43
N SER A 161 9.69 -12.02 27.09
CA SER A 161 9.71 -10.66 26.56
C SER A 161 10.56 -10.54 25.28
N TYR A 162 11.69 -11.26 25.20
CA TYR A 162 12.52 -11.30 24.00
C TYR A 162 11.82 -12.03 22.84
N VAL A 163 11.14 -13.14 23.12
CA VAL A 163 10.35 -13.86 22.11
C VAL A 163 9.21 -12.98 21.58
N LEU A 164 8.51 -12.28 22.47
CA LEU A 164 7.44 -11.37 22.08
C LEU A 164 7.97 -10.20 21.24
N ALA A 165 9.08 -9.59 21.66
CA ALA A 165 9.73 -8.54 20.90
C ALA A 165 10.18 -9.04 19.51
N ALA A 166 10.83 -10.21 19.45
CA ALA A 166 11.25 -10.80 18.19
C ALA A 166 10.07 -11.06 17.25
N TYR A 167 8.94 -11.56 17.77
CA TYR A 167 7.70 -11.72 17.01
C TYR A 167 7.20 -10.39 16.46
N VAL A 168 7.00 -9.38 17.32
CA VAL A 168 6.48 -8.06 16.93
C VAL A 168 7.41 -7.38 15.92
N GLY A 169 8.72 -7.51 16.12
CA GLY A 169 9.74 -6.97 15.23
C GLY A 169 9.78 -7.68 13.88
N LEU A 170 9.72 -9.01 13.84
CA LEU A 170 9.68 -9.79 12.59
C LEU A 170 8.40 -9.50 11.80
N TYR A 171 7.26 -9.44 12.48
CA TYR A 171 6.00 -9.02 11.87
C TYR A 171 6.15 -7.64 11.25
N GLY A 172 6.57 -6.64 12.04
CA GLY A 172 6.72 -5.27 11.55
C GLY A 172 7.71 -5.10 10.40
N ALA A 173 8.84 -5.79 10.46
CA ALA A 173 9.83 -5.79 9.39
C ALA A 173 9.27 -6.40 8.11
N SER A 174 8.53 -7.51 8.22
CA SER A 174 7.91 -8.16 7.06
C SER A 174 6.87 -7.27 6.39
N GLU A 175 6.05 -6.55 7.16
CA GLU A 175 5.06 -5.61 6.65
C GLU A 175 5.68 -4.37 6.02
N LEU A 176 6.66 -3.77 6.70
CA LEU A 176 7.35 -2.59 6.21
C LEU A 176 8.05 -2.91 4.87
N PHE A 177 8.70 -4.07 4.80
CA PHE A 177 9.36 -4.52 3.58
C PHE A 177 8.36 -4.81 2.45
N LEU A 178 7.28 -5.53 2.74
CA LEU A 178 6.27 -5.86 1.73
C LEU A 178 5.53 -4.61 1.24
N GLY A 179 5.08 -3.75 2.16
CA GLY A 179 4.44 -2.48 1.86
C GLY A 179 5.35 -1.56 1.05
N GLY A 180 6.61 -1.42 1.46
CA GLY A 180 7.61 -0.64 0.71
C GLY A 180 7.87 -1.18 -0.69
N ARG A 181 8.02 -2.50 -0.83
CA ARG A 181 8.21 -3.15 -2.13
C ARG A 181 7.01 -2.95 -3.05
N MET A 182 5.79 -3.08 -2.54
CA MET A 182 4.58 -2.93 -3.33
C MET A 182 4.32 -1.47 -3.73
N LEU A 183 4.57 -0.52 -2.82
CA LEU A 183 4.56 0.91 -3.16
C LEU A 183 5.57 1.24 -4.26
N PHE A 184 6.77 0.66 -4.19
CA PHE A 184 7.77 0.84 -5.23
C PHE A 184 7.36 0.20 -6.56
N ALA A 185 6.73 -0.98 -6.53
CA ALA A 185 6.23 -1.64 -7.74
C ALA A 185 5.11 -0.83 -8.41
N GLU A 186 4.15 -0.31 -7.64
CA GLU A 186 3.11 0.58 -8.15
C GLU A 186 3.70 1.87 -8.70
N TYR A 187 4.59 2.52 -7.95
CA TYR A 187 5.28 3.74 -8.39
C TYR A 187 6.07 3.53 -9.69
N ARG A 188 6.79 2.41 -9.82
CA ARG A 188 7.54 2.06 -11.03
C ARG A 188 6.61 1.81 -12.22
N SER A 189 5.47 1.17 -12.02
CA SER A 189 4.48 0.94 -13.08
C SER A 189 3.89 2.25 -13.64
N GLU A 190 3.83 3.30 -12.82
CA GLU A 190 3.38 4.63 -13.25
C GLU A 190 4.48 5.47 -13.90
N HIS A 191 5.75 5.07 -13.76
CA HIS A 191 6.87 5.86 -14.26
C HIS A 191 7.06 5.70 -15.77
N PRO A 192 7.18 6.83 -16.53
CA PRO A 192 7.30 6.81 -17.99
C PRO A 192 8.56 6.10 -18.47
N ALA A 193 9.58 5.98 -17.62
CA ALA A 193 10.80 5.23 -17.91
C ALA A 193 10.56 3.72 -18.07
N ALA A 194 9.58 3.14 -17.37
CA ALA A 194 9.24 1.72 -17.52
C ALA A 194 8.65 1.45 -18.91
N VAL A 195 7.69 2.29 -19.33
CA VAL A 195 7.08 2.23 -20.66
C VAL A 195 8.13 2.46 -21.76
N ALA A 196 9.03 3.43 -21.58
CA ALA A 196 10.12 3.67 -22.51
C ALA A 196 11.09 2.47 -22.61
N SER A 197 11.36 1.78 -21.50
CA SER A 197 12.24 0.60 -21.49
C SER A 197 11.60 -0.63 -22.16
N GLU A 198 10.28 -0.83 -22.02
CA GLU A 198 9.58 -1.90 -22.72
C GLU A 198 9.45 -1.61 -24.21
N ALA A 199 9.09 -0.37 -24.59
CA ALA A 199 9.07 0.06 -25.98
C ALA A 199 10.44 -0.13 -26.66
N TRP A 200 11.53 0.17 -25.95
CA TRP A 200 12.88 -0.06 -26.45
C TRP A 200 13.23 -1.55 -26.57
N LYS A 201 12.82 -2.40 -25.62
CA LYS A 201 13.02 -3.85 -25.71
C LYS A 201 12.27 -4.46 -26.90
N VAL A 202 11.03 -4.05 -27.13
CA VAL A 202 10.24 -4.48 -28.30
C VAL A 202 10.93 -4.04 -29.60
N ALA A 203 11.37 -2.78 -29.66
CA ALA A 203 12.12 -2.26 -30.81
C ALA A 203 13.46 -3.00 -31.08
N MET A 204 14.09 -3.58 -30.05
CA MET A 204 15.31 -4.39 -30.21
C MET A 204 15.05 -5.85 -30.56
N LEU A 205 13.90 -6.41 -30.18
CA LEU A 205 13.56 -7.82 -30.41
C LEU A 205 12.90 -8.06 -31.77
N GLU A 206 12.38 -7.02 -32.43
CA GLU A 206 11.90 -7.06 -33.82
C GLU A 206 12.78 -6.24 -34.78
N PRO A 207 14.06 -6.60 -35.01
CA PRO A 207 14.85 -5.92 -36.04
C PRO A 207 14.44 -6.31 -37.49
N GLU A 208 13.69 -7.39 -37.69
CA GLU A 208 13.49 -7.99 -39.03
C GLU A 208 12.05 -8.04 -39.56
N ALA A 209 11.04 -7.66 -38.78
CA ALA A 209 9.63 -7.79 -39.17
C ALA A 209 8.86 -6.47 -39.28
N ALA A 210 9.54 -5.34 -39.49
CA ALA A 210 8.86 -4.20 -40.10
C ALA A 210 8.59 -4.58 -41.55
N PRO A 211 7.34 -4.89 -41.97
CA PRO A 211 7.07 -4.98 -43.39
C PRO A 211 7.48 -3.64 -43.98
N LEU A 212 8.41 -3.67 -44.93
CA LEU A 212 8.52 -2.65 -45.94
C LEU A 212 7.16 -2.61 -46.65
N LEU A 213 6.18 -1.96 -46.03
CA LEU A 213 4.98 -1.53 -46.71
C LEU A 213 5.50 -0.76 -47.91
N PRO A 214 5.22 -1.21 -49.15
CA PRO A 214 5.66 -0.47 -50.30
C PRO A 214 5.05 0.92 -50.16
N LEU A 215 5.92 1.93 -50.06
CA LEU A 215 5.64 3.35 -50.23
C LEU A 215 5.18 3.63 -51.68
N ALA A 216 4.37 2.75 -52.25
CA ALA A 216 3.71 2.93 -53.52
C ALA A 216 2.40 3.67 -53.24
N ALA A 217 2.43 4.96 -53.56
CA ALA A 217 1.27 5.84 -53.78
C ALA A 217 0.56 6.46 -52.57
N ARG A 218 1.29 6.83 -51.50
CA ARG A 218 0.82 7.94 -50.64
C ARG A 218 1.46 9.24 -51.16
N ARG A 219 0.69 10.07 -51.88
CA ARG A 219 1.09 11.44 -52.21
C ARG A 219 1.30 12.18 -50.89
N ILE A 220 2.55 12.40 -50.54
CA ILE A 220 2.94 13.27 -49.43
C ILE A 220 2.79 14.70 -49.97
N CYS A 221 1.71 15.39 -49.58
CA CYS A 221 1.67 16.85 -49.67
C CYS A 221 2.83 17.37 -48.80
N SER A 222 3.87 17.93 -49.41
CA SER A 222 5.01 18.50 -48.67
C SER A 222 4.65 19.82 -47.97
N ASN A 223 3.51 20.44 -48.31
CA ASN A 223 3.00 21.65 -47.71
C ASN A 223 1.51 21.51 -47.40
N CYS A 224 1.09 21.81 -46.15
CA CYS A 224 -0.32 21.77 -45.75
C CYS A 224 -1.19 22.89 -46.40
N VAL A 225 -0.60 23.72 -47.29
CA VAL A 225 -1.32 24.76 -48.05
C VAL A 225 -2.04 24.16 -49.27
N GLU A 226 -1.61 23.00 -49.77
CA GLU A 226 -2.13 22.41 -51.02
C GLU A 226 -3.04 21.19 -50.82
N CYS A 227 -3.30 20.79 -49.58
CA CYS A 227 -4.09 19.58 -49.30
C CYS A 227 -5.56 19.95 -49.03
N PRO A 228 -6.55 19.26 -49.63
CA PRO A 228 -7.97 19.52 -49.40
C PRO A 228 -8.34 19.31 -47.93
N ALA A 229 -9.28 20.12 -47.42
CA ALA A 229 -9.63 20.28 -46.00
C ALA A 229 -9.99 18.98 -45.26
N ASP A 230 -10.24 17.90 -46.00
CA ASP A 230 -10.70 16.61 -45.48
C ASP A 230 -9.54 15.61 -45.27
N SER A 231 -8.31 16.00 -45.63
CA SER A 231 -7.11 15.17 -45.45
C SER A 231 -6.32 15.59 -44.20
N LEU A 232 -6.23 14.70 -43.20
CA LEU A 232 -5.38 14.90 -42.03
C LEU A 232 -3.91 15.06 -42.49
N CYS A 233 -3.39 16.28 -42.40
CA CYS A 233 -1.98 16.59 -42.63
C CYS A 233 -1.16 15.97 -41.48
N HIS A 234 -0.70 14.73 -41.65
CA HIS A 234 0.23 14.11 -40.72
C HIS A 234 1.63 14.62 -41.01
N ASP A 235 2.08 15.58 -40.20
CA ASP A 235 3.47 16.01 -40.19
C ASP A 235 4.32 14.89 -39.59
N ASN A 236 4.95 14.10 -40.47
CA ASN A 236 5.82 12.99 -40.10
C ASN A 236 7.24 13.44 -39.77
N SER A 237 7.51 14.75 -39.69
CA SER A 237 8.80 15.21 -39.19
C SER A 237 8.97 14.78 -37.74
N LEU A 238 10.19 14.40 -37.37
CA LEU A 238 10.53 13.97 -36.00
C LEU A 238 10.20 15.09 -34.98
N SER A 239 10.25 16.36 -35.43
CA SER A 239 9.76 17.53 -34.70
C SER A 239 8.24 17.55 -34.51
N GLY A 240 7.46 17.14 -35.52
CA GLY A 240 5.99 17.08 -35.48
C GLY A 240 5.47 15.96 -34.56
N GLN A 241 6.09 14.78 -34.60
CA GLN A 241 5.73 13.67 -33.69
C GLN A 241 6.07 13.98 -32.23
N VAL A 242 7.21 14.61 -31.96
CA VAL A 242 7.56 15.07 -30.60
C VAL A 242 6.58 16.17 -30.14
N GLY A 243 6.14 17.04 -31.05
CA GLY A 243 5.11 18.05 -30.79
C GLY A 243 3.74 17.46 -30.42
N MET A 244 3.27 16.42 -31.11
CA MET A 244 1.99 15.77 -30.78
C MET A 244 2.04 15.00 -29.46
N VAL A 245 3.15 14.29 -29.17
CA VAL A 245 3.32 13.57 -27.89
C VAL A 245 3.44 14.56 -26.71
N LEU A 246 4.00 15.75 -26.92
CA LEU A 246 4.02 16.84 -25.93
C LEU A 246 2.68 17.58 -25.82
N ALA A 247 1.91 17.68 -26.90
CA ALA A 247 0.59 18.33 -26.91
C ALA A 247 -0.47 17.48 -26.20
N GLU A 248 -0.44 16.16 -26.37
CA GLU A 248 -1.35 15.22 -25.69
C GLU A 248 -0.98 15.02 -24.20
N ARG A 249 0.22 15.45 -23.80
CA ARG A 249 0.71 15.43 -22.41
C ARG A 249 0.82 16.81 -21.76
N ARG A 250 0.11 17.84 -22.23
CA ARG A 250 -0.12 19.00 -21.35
C ARG A 250 -1.15 18.58 -20.29
N PRO A 251 -0.76 18.44 -19.01
CA PRO A 251 -1.74 18.23 -17.95
C PRO A 251 -2.72 19.39 -17.96
N ALA A 252 -3.96 19.10 -17.59
CA ALA A 252 -5.05 20.03 -17.33
C ALA A 252 -4.70 21.00 -16.17
N ILE A 253 -3.70 21.86 -16.39
CA ILE A 253 -3.31 23.00 -15.57
C ILE A 253 -3.46 24.25 -16.43
N VAL A 254 -4.58 24.38 -17.15
CA VAL A 254 -5.11 25.67 -17.63
C VAL A 254 -6.64 25.58 -17.66
N VAL A 255 -7.26 25.31 -16.51
CA VAL A 255 -8.69 25.60 -16.30
C VAL A 255 -8.80 26.37 -14.98
N SER A 256 -8.27 27.60 -14.96
CA SER A 256 -8.57 28.59 -13.92
C SER A 256 -8.31 30.04 -14.36
N THR A 257 -8.31 30.32 -15.66
CA THR A 257 -8.18 31.71 -16.17
C THR A 257 -9.05 31.92 -17.40
N ARG A 258 -10.36 31.63 -17.30
CA ARG A 258 -11.38 32.19 -18.20
C ARG A 258 -12.77 32.15 -17.57
N VAL A 259 -12.90 32.76 -16.39
CA VAL A 259 -14.18 33.24 -15.86
C VAL A 259 -14.03 34.72 -15.49
N VAL A 260 -13.46 35.53 -16.38
CA VAL A 260 -13.57 37.00 -16.35
C VAL A 260 -13.50 37.51 -17.80
N ALA A 261 -14.45 37.10 -18.63
CA ALA A 261 -14.63 37.71 -19.96
C ALA A 261 -16.08 37.57 -20.48
N SER A 262 -17.05 37.42 -19.58
CA SER A 262 -18.48 37.38 -19.91
C SER A 262 -19.28 38.37 -19.06
N LEU A 263 -18.77 39.60 -18.95
CA LEU A 263 -19.48 40.74 -18.34
C LEU A 263 -18.91 42.04 -18.92
N SER A 264 -19.15 42.29 -20.21
CA SER A 264 -19.18 43.64 -20.81
C SER A 264 -19.42 43.55 -22.31
N LYS A 265 -20.68 43.31 -22.69
CA LYS A 265 -21.22 43.82 -23.96
C LYS A 265 -22.74 43.76 -23.90
N GLN A 266 -23.31 44.72 -23.18
CA GLN A 266 -24.72 45.07 -23.33
C GLN A 266 -24.78 46.25 -24.32
N PRO A 267 -25.40 46.10 -25.50
CA PRO A 267 -25.66 47.23 -26.38
C PRO A 267 -26.89 47.97 -25.84
N HIS A 268 -26.72 49.24 -25.46
CA HIS A 268 -27.85 50.12 -25.21
C HIS A 268 -28.05 51.11 -26.38
N PRO A 269 -29.33 51.45 -26.64
CA PRO A 269 -29.87 51.88 -27.92
C PRO A 269 -29.63 53.35 -28.27
N VAL A 270 -29.72 53.60 -29.58
CA VAL A 270 -29.92 54.90 -30.22
C VAL A 270 -31.21 55.53 -29.69
N ALA A 271 -31.13 56.76 -29.18
CA ALA A 271 -32.26 57.64 -28.98
C ALA A 271 -32.24 58.74 -30.06
N ALA A 272 -33.44 58.99 -30.60
CA ALA A 272 -33.77 60.13 -31.44
C ALA A 272 -33.85 61.43 -30.63
#